data_AF-A0A9D4ZKE3-F1
#
_entry.id   AF-A0A9D4ZKE3-F1
#
_cell.length_a   1.000
_cell.length_b   1.000
_cell.length_c   1.000
_cell.angle_alpha   90.00
_cell.angle_beta   90.00
_cell.angle_gamma   90.00
#
_symmetry.space_group_name_H-M   'P 1'
#
loop_
_entity.id
_entity.type
_entity.pdbx_description
1 polymer ?
#
loop_
_entity_poly.entity_id
_entity_poly.type
_entity_poly.pdbx_seq_one_letter_code
_entity_poly.pdbx_strand_id
1 'polypeptide(L)'
;MTRARILSYDSMRNSDWEDLVFAVNQEIKGSFNPEHARNRIDTLKKVHKKELSKQNSNGSVPSTWIFFDMCDELWGKTPKCSGIAGALDSESHRPVPSTLDTPIDLDGVDGGSGQNLQPDFVDLDGVFGKKVKQPKKSSLGTVAKTMGDGMKQMCEAYERAEDKKTSTLQELESARMLHEERLARIREEEETKRHQIFLEIAKLISKKSDQ
;
A
#
# COMPACT_ATOMS: atom_id res chain seq x y z
N MET A 1 5.86 -8.93 1.27
CA MET A 1 6.11 -7.49 1.56
C MET A 1 6.45 -6.66 0.32
N THR A 2 6.57 -7.24 -0.88
CA THR A 2 7.08 -6.56 -2.10
C THR A 2 6.06 -5.65 -2.79
N ARG A 3 4.75 -5.93 -2.65
CA ARG A 3 3.68 -5.15 -3.30
C ARG A 3 3.67 -3.67 -2.90
N ALA A 4 3.91 -3.37 -1.63
CA ALA A 4 3.87 -1.98 -1.12
C ALA A 4 5.04 -1.11 -1.63
N ARG A 5 6.20 -1.69 -1.94
CA ARG A 5 7.36 -0.92 -2.45
C ARG A 5 7.16 -0.45 -3.89
N ILE A 6 6.48 -1.25 -4.72
CA ILE A 6 6.29 -0.94 -6.14
C ILE A 6 5.30 0.23 -6.35
N LEU A 7 4.37 0.43 -5.39
CA LEU A 7 3.37 1.51 -5.45
C LEU A 7 3.97 2.91 -5.31
N SER A 8 5.14 3.03 -4.67
CA SER A 8 5.89 4.30 -4.55
C SER A 8 7.09 4.33 -5.50
N TYR A 9 6.90 3.85 -6.74
CA TYR A 9 7.93 3.81 -7.79
C TYR A 9 8.66 5.16 -7.95
N ASP A 10 7.93 6.28 -7.90
CA ASP A 10 8.50 7.63 -8.07
C ASP A 10 9.39 8.04 -6.88
N SER A 11 9.33 7.31 -5.77
CA SER A 11 10.14 7.52 -4.56
C SER A 11 11.20 6.43 -4.33
N MET A 12 11.35 5.45 -5.23
CA MET A 12 12.34 4.39 -5.06
C MET A 12 13.76 4.93 -5.25
N ARG A 13 14.62 4.70 -4.25
CA ARG A 13 16.05 5.03 -4.34
C ARG A 13 16.79 3.99 -5.16
N ASN A 14 18.01 4.30 -5.63
CA ASN A 14 18.85 3.35 -6.36
C ASN A 14 19.05 2.02 -5.59
N SER A 15 19.20 2.08 -4.26
CA SER A 15 19.30 0.89 -3.40
C SER A 15 18.05 -0.01 -3.46
N ASP A 16 16.85 0.58 -3.53
CA ASP A 16 15.61 -0.20 -3.60
C ASP A 16 15.50 -0.96 -4.93
N TRP A 17 16.11 -0.43 -5.99
CA TRP A 17 16.21 -1.09 -7.28
C TRP A 17 17.18 -2.26 -7.28
N GLU A 18 18.30 -2.13 -6.60
CA GLU A 18 19.28 -3.22 -6.43
C GLU A 18 18.65 -4.39 -5.66
N ASP A 19 17.96 -4.11 -4.56
CA ASP A 19 17.22 -5.12 -3.78
C ASP A 19 16.16 -5.84 -4.62
N LEU A 20 15.37 -5.10 -5.40
CA LEU A 20 14.34 -5.66 -6.26
C LEU A 20 14.94 -6.57 -7.33
N VAL A 21 15.99 -6.12 -8.00
CA VAL A 21 16.68 -6.90 -9.02
C VAL A 21 17.32 -8.13 -8.44
N PHE A 22 17.91 -8.04 -7.25
CA PHE A 22 18.45 -9.19 -6.54
C PHE A 22 17.37 -10.24 -6.26
N ALA A 23 16.20 -9.83 -5.78
CA ALA A 23 15.06 -10.74 -5.55
C ALA A 23 14.56 -11.38 -6.86
N VAL A 24 14.38 -10.59 -7.92
CA VAL A 24 13.92 -11.06 -9.24
C VAL A 24 14.92 -12.03 -9.87
N ASN A 25 16.21 -11.75 -9.76
CA ASN A 25 17.27 -12.61 -10.29
C ASN A 25 17.31 -13.97 -9.58
N GLN A 26 16.99 -14.02 -8.28
CA GLN A 26 16.86 -15.29 -7.56
C GLN A 26 15.66 -16.12 -8.05
N GLU A 27 14.54 -15.47 -8.40
CA GLU A 27 13.32 -16.16 -8.82
C GLU A 27 13.38 -16.64 -10.28
N ILE A 28 13.89 -15.79 -11.18
CA ILE A 28 13.91 -16.04 -12.63
C ILE A 28 15.23 -16.71 -13.08
N LYS A 29 16.21 -16.89 -12.16
CA LYS A 29 17.59 -17.31 -12.47
C LYS A 29 18.20 -16.49 -13.61
N GLY A 30 17.89 -15.20 -13.63
CA GLY A 30 18.35 -14.25 -14.65
C GLY A 30 19.45 -13.33 -14.14
N SER A 31 19.98 -12.48 -15.03
CA SER A 31 20.95 -11.43 -14.73
C SER A 31 20.39 -10.05 -15.12
N PHE A 32 19.29 -9.64 -14.51
CA PHE A 32 18.77 -8.28 -14.65
C PHE A 32 19.68 -7.28 -13.93
N ASN A 33 19.72 -6.06 -14.47
CA ASN A 33 20.36 -4.89 -13.84
C ASN A 33 19.27 -3.88 -13.43
N PRO A 34 19.49 -2.99 -12.44
CA PRO A 34 18.53 -1.96 -12.03
C PRO A 34 17.96 -1.13 -13.18
N GLU A 35 18.79 -0.79 -14.17
CA GLU A 35 18.36 -0.05 -15.37
C GLU A 35 17.37 -0.83 -16.23
N HIS A 36 17.59 -2.13 -16.41
CA HIS A 36 16.68 -3.01 -17.15
C HIS A 36 15.32 -3.12 -16.46
N ALA A 37 15.32 -3.22 -15.12
CA ALA A 37 14.09 -3.29 -14.34
C ALA A 37 13.27 -1.98 -14.43
N ARG A 38 13.95 -0.83 -14.38
CA ARG A 38 13.30 0.50 -14.58
C ARG A 38 12.68 0.61 -15.96
N ASN A 39 13.45 0.33 -17.01
CA ASN A 39 12.97 0.37 -18.38
C ASN A 39 11.79 -0.59 -18.61
N ARG A 40 11.82 -1.77 -17.97
CA ARG A 40 10.72 -2.73 -18.06
C ARG A 40 9.45 -2.18 -17.42
N ILE A 41 9.54 -1.61 -16.22
CA ILE A 41 8.41 -1.00 -15.53
C ILE A 41 7.88 0.22 -16.29
N ASP A 42 8.74 1.07 -16.84
CA ASP A 42 8.32 2.22 -17.65
C ASP A 42 7.56 1.79 -18.91
N THR A 43 8.02 0.71 -19.55
CA THR A 43 7.33 0.14 -20.71
C THR A 43 5.96 -0.40 -20.31
N LEU A 44 5.88 -1.15 -19.20
CA LEU A 44 4.60 -1.67 -18.69
C LEU A 44 3.63 -0.54 -18.34
N LYS A 45 4.11 0.54 -17.72
CA LYS A 45 3.30 1.73 -17.44
C LYS A 45 2.80 2.43 -18.70
N LYS A 46 3.65 2.57 -19.73
CA LYS A 46 3.26 3.17 -21.02
C LYS A 46 2.17 2.34 -21.70
N VAL A 47 2.35 1.02 -21.73
CA VAL A 47 1.38 0.10 -22.31
C VAL A 47 0.07 0.13 -21.53
N HIS A 48 0.12 0.09 -20.19
CA HIS A 48 -1.06 0.18 -19.32
C HIS A 48 -1.82 1.48 -19.54
N LYS A 49 -1.16 2.64 -19.57
CA LYS A 49 -1.81 3.93 -19.87
C LYS A 49 -2.49 3.93 -21.24
N LYS A 50 -1.84 3.39 -22.26
CA LYS A 50 -2.42 3.29 -23.62
C LYS A 50 -3.66 2.40 -23.62
N GLU A 51 -3.58 1.27 -22.95
CA GLU A 51 -4.66 0.28 -22.91
C GLU A 51 -5.84 0.76 -22.05
N LEU A 52 -5.56 1.49 -20.96
CA LEU A 52 -6.57 2.13 -20.13
C LEU A 52 -7.36 3.16 -20.96
N SER A 53 -6.69 4.01 -21.73
CA SER A 53 -7.36 4.95 -22.63
C SER A 53 -8.26 4.25 -23.66
N LYS A 54 -7.85 3.10 -24.20
CA LYS A 54 -8.68 2.30 -25.12
C LYS A 54 -9.88 1.69 -24.42
N GLN A 55 -9.72 1.21 -23.18
CA GLN A 55 -10.82 0.65 -22.39
C GLN A 55 -11.88 1.73 -22.11
N ASN A 56 -11.43 2.95 -21.81
CA ASN A 56 -12.31 4.11 -21.62
C ASN A 56 -13.02 4.54 -22.91
N SER A 57 -12.37 4.45 -24.08
CA SER A 57 -12.98 4.86 -25.36
C SER A 57 -13.92 3.81 -25.95
N ASN A 58 -13.61 2.53 -25.78
CA ASN A 58 -14.34 1.43 -26.43
C ASN A 58 -15.52 0.91 -25.59
N GLY A 59 -15.69 1.44 -24.37
CA GLY A 59 -16.81 1.14 -23.47
C GLY A 59 -16.80 -0.31 -22.95
N SER A 60 -16.41 -0.52 -21.69
CA SER A 60 -16.51 -1.79 -20.93
C SER A 60 -16.05 -3.08 -21.64
N VAL A 61 -15.32 -3.00 -22.76
CA VAL A 61 -14.68 -4.16 -23.37
C VAL A 61 -13.42 -4.45 -22.56
N PRO A 62 -13.24 -5.68 -22.02
CA PRO A 62 -12.04 -6.03 -21.29
C PRO A 62 -10.81 -5.92 -22.21
N SER A 63 -9.68 -5.46 -21.64
CA SER A 63 -8.42 -5.38 -22.38
C SER A 63 -7.94 -6.78 -22.78
N THR A 64 -7.51 -6.94 -24.04
CA THR A 64 -6.91 -8.20 -24.55
C THR A 64 -5.50 -8.43 -24.00
N TRP A 65 -4.87 -7.41 -23.42
CA TRP A 65 -3.55 -7.54 -22.84
C TRP A 65 -3.62 -8.23 -21.47
N ILE A 66 -3.08 -9.45 -21.38
CA ILE A 66 -3.16 -10.32 -20.19
C ILE A 66 -2.56 -9.71 -18.90
N PHE A 67 -1.67 -8.72 -19.03
CA PHE A 67 -1.07 -8.05 -17.88
C PHE A 67 -1.86 -6.82 -17.43
N PHE A 68 -2.92 -6.43 -18.16
CA PHE A 68 -3.68 -5.22 -17.90
C PHE A 68 -4.28 -5.23 -16.50
N ASP A 69 -5.03 -6.28 -16.13
CA ASP A 69 -5.69 -6.35 -14.82
C ASP A 69 -4.68 -6.31 -13.66
N MET A 70 -3.54 -6.99 -13.81
CA MET A 70 -2.46 -6.93 -12.81
C MET A 70 -1.82 -5.54 -12.71
N CYS A 71 -1.64 -4.87 -13.85
CA CYS A 71 -1.11 -3.50 -13.89
C CYS A 71 -2.13 -2.49 -13.36
N ASP A 72 -3.43 -2.73 -13.57
CA ASP A 72 -4.51 -1.88 -13.10
C ASP A 72 -4.73 -2.03 -11.60
N GLU A 73 -4.61 -3.23 -11.03
CA GLU A 73 -4.57 -3.42 -9.57
C GLU A 73 -3.36 -2.70 -8.93
N LEU A 74 -2.24 -2.62 -9.66
CA LEU A 74 -0.99 -2.05 -9.17
C LEU A 74 -0.89 -0.53 -9.33
N TRP A 75 -1.38 0.05 -10.43
CA TRP A 75 -1.24 1.48 -10.73
C TRP A 75 -2.57 2.21 -10.92
N GLY A 76 -3.66 1.48 -11.17
CA GLY A 76 -5.00 2.02 -11.11
C GLY A 76 -5.33 2.36 -9.67
N LYS A 77 -5.51 3.65 -9.39
CA LYS A 77 -5.90 4.16 -8.07
C LYS A 77 -7.12 3.36 -7.58
N THR A 78 -6.93 2.51 -6.57
CA THR A 78 -7.98 1.66 -5.99
C THR A 78 -9.04 2.50 -5.26
N PRO A 79 -10.30 2.02 -5.07
CA PRO A 79 -10.83 0.69 -5.35
C PRO A 79 -12.07 0.71 -6.28
N LYS A 80 -12.14 -0.15 -7.30
CA LYS A 80 -13.45 -0.58 -7.81
C LYS A 80 -13.91 -1.76 -6.98
N CYS A 81 -14.72 -1.46 -5.98
CA CYS A 81 -15.60 -2.41 -5.33
C CYS A 81 -16.38 -3.16 -6.42
N SER A 82 -16.08 -4.44 -6.59
CA SER A 82 -16.88 -5.35 -7.41
C SER A 82 -17.95 -5.94 -6.51
N GLY A 83 -19.22 -5.69 -6.85
CA GLY A 83 -20.44 -6.10 -6.13
C GLY A 83 -20.99 -4.95 -5.28
N ILE A 84 -22.16 -4.36 -5.58
CA ILE A 84 -23.48 -4.99 -5.71
C ILE A 84 -24.28 -4.24 -6.78
N ALA A 85 -24.99 -4.99 -7.63
CA ALA A 85 -25.98 -4.45 -8.55
C ALA A 85 -27.21 -3.97 -7.79
N GLY A 86 -27.64 -2.73 -8.04
CA GLY A 86 -28.96 -2.22 -7.66
C GLY A 86 -28.94 -1.02 -6.73
N ALA A 87 -28.89 0.18 -7.30
CA ALA A 87 -29.51 1.37 -6.71
C ALA A 87 -29.92 2.29 -7.86
N LEU A 88 -31.23 2.35 -8.07
CA LEU A 88 -31.95 3.24 -8.96
C LEU A 88 -32.21 4.54 -8.21
N ASP A 89 -31.81 5.68 -8.76
CA ASP A 89 -32.65 6.91 -8.76
C ASP A 89 -31.99 8.10 -9.49
N SER A 90 -32.78 8.65 -10.42
CA SER A 90 -33.03 10.07 -10.77
C SER A 90 -31.86 11.07 -10.90
N GLU A 91 -31.78 11.98 -11.87
CA GLU A 91 -32.81 12.64 -12.68
C GLU A 91 -32.09 13.36 -13.85
N SER A 92 -32.73 13.31 -15.03
CA SER A 92 -32.72 14.27 -16.15
C SER A 92 -31.75 15.48 -16.16
N HIS A 93 -31.03 15.66 -17.27
CA HIS A 93 -31.24 16.81 -18.16
C HIS A 93 -30.43 16.69 -19.47
N ARG A 94 -31.13 16.49 -20.59
CA ARG A 94 -30.76 16.95 -21.93
C ARG A 94 -31.94 17.76 -22.46
N PRO A 95 -31.73 18.79 -23.29
CA PRO A 95 -32.05 18.58 -24.71
C PRO A 95 -31.08 19.24 -25.72
N VAL A 96 -31.15 18.66 -26.91
CA VAL A 96 -30.54 18.81 -28.25
C VAL A 96 -30.93 20.12 -29.01
N PRO A 97 -30.74 20.28 -30.35
CA PRO A 97 -29.61 20.12 -31.32
C PRO A 97 -29.51 21.32 -32.32
N SER A 98 -28.60 21.31 -33.32
CA SER A 98 -28.73 22.01 -34.63
C SER A 98 -27.61 21.50 -35.59
N THR A 99 -27.85 20.59 -36.54
CA THR A 99 -28.36 20.72 -37.94
C THR A 99 -27.37 21.25 -39.00
N LEU A 100 -27.27 20.45 -40.09
CA LEU A 100 -26.97 20.77 -41.51
C LEU A 100 -25.53 20.66 -42.05
N ASP A 101 -25.31 19.55 -42.76
CA ASP A 101 -24.82 19.39 -44.15
C ASP A 101 -23.89 20.44 -44.77
N THR A 102 -22.71 20.00 -45.26
CA THR A 102 -22.43 19.82 -46.72
C THR A 102 -20.98 19.32 -46.96
N PRO A 103 -20.74 18.53 -48.04
CA PRO A 103 -19.43 18.01 -48.44
C PRO A 103 -18.73 18.93 -49.45
N ILE A 104 -17.40 19.07 -49.37
CA ILE A 104 -16.58 19.63 -50.45
C ILE A 104 -15.37 18.72 -50.68
N ASP A 105 -15.35 18.18 -51.89
CA ASP A 105 -14.32 17.37 -52.53
C ASP A 105 -13.08 18.17 -52.97
N LEU A 106 -11.99 17.43 -53.24
CA LEU A 106 -10.84 17.72 -54.14
C LEU A 106 -9.79 18.72 -53.62
N ASP A 107 -8.47 18.57 -53.80
CA ASP A 107 -7.56 17.60 -54.42
C ASP A 107 -6.13 18.08 -54.04
N GLY A 108 -5.09 17.22 -54.11
CA GLY A 108 -3.70 17.72 -54.09
C GLY A 108 -2.67 16.87 -53.35
N VAL A 109 -2.02 16.00 -54.12
CA VAL A 109 -0.84 15.17 -53.80
C VAL A 109 0.42 16.00 -53.46
N ASP A 110 1.23 15.54 -52.49
CA ASP A 110 2.70 15.48 -52.65
C ASP A 110 3.32 14.46 -51.69
N GLY A 111 4.26 13.67 -52.21
CA GLY A 111 4.88 12.53 -51.57
C GLY A 111 6.23 12.83 -50.93
N GLY A 112 6.61 12.05 -49.91
CA GLY A 112 7.91 12.22 -49.25
C GLY A 112 8.25 11.15 -48.20
N SER A 113 8.52 9.94 -48.67
CA SER A 113 9.42 8.87 -48.16
C SER A 113 10.03 8.89 -46.74
N GLY A 114 9.96 7.71 -46.07
CA GLY A 114 10.88 7.22 -45.04
C GLY A 114 10.41 7.47 -43.59
N GLN A 115 10.30 6.49 -42.69
CA GLN A 115 11.08 5.27 -42.52
C GLN A 115 10.23 4.21 -41.82
N ASN A 116 10.37 2.99 -42.33
CA ASN A 116 9.79 1.76 -41.86
C ASN A 116 10.54 1.30 -40.60
N LEU A 117 9.87 1.31 -39.44
CA LEU A 117 10.25 0.54 -38.27
C LEU A 117 8.97 -0.12 -37.73
N GLN A 118 8.59 -1.22 -38.38
CA GLN A 118 7.71 -2.21 -37.77
C GLN A 118 8.36 -2.71 -36.47
N PRO A 119 7.66 -2.69 -35.32
CA PRO A 119 7.97 -3.60 -34.24
C PRO A 119 7.20 -4.89 -34.49
N ASP A 120 7.97 -5.92 -34.81
CA ASP A 120 7.62 -7.32 -35.02
C ASP A 120 6.58 -7.79 -33.99
N PHE A 121 5.33 -7.90 -34.44
CA PHE A 121 4.26 -8.54 -33.70
C PHE A 121 4.52 -10.05 -33.74
N VAL A 122 5.10 -10.60 -32.67
CA VAL A 122 5.08 -12.04 -32.45
C VAL A 122 3.65 -12.45 -32.17
N ASP A 123 2.99 -12.91 -33.23
CA ASP A 123 1.69 -13.55 -33.21
C ASP A 123 1.79 -14.82 -32.35
N LEU A 124 1.31 -14.72 -31.10
CA LEU A 124 1.34 -15.83 -30.13
C LEU A 124 -0.04 -16.50 -30.00
N ASP A 125 -0.85 -16.50 -31.06
CA ASP A 125 -2.16 -17.16 -31.12
C ASP A 125 -2.09 -18.65 -31.55
N GLY A 126 -0.94 -19.28 -31.36
CA GLY A 126 -0.66 -20.63 -31.89
C GLY A 126 -0.59 -21.79 -30.88
N VAL A 127 -1.09 -21.68 -29.64
CA VAL A 127 -0.97 -22.78 -28.65
C VAL A 127 -2.26 -23.03 -27.86
N PHE A 128 -3.35 -23.37 -28.54
CA PHE A 128 -4.47 -24.08 -27.90
C PHE A 128 -4.66 -25.45 -28.52
N GLY A 129 -4.08 -26.46 -27.87
CA GLY A 129 -4.25 -27.85 -28.24
C GLY A 129 -3.84 -28.79 -27.12
N LYS A 130 -4.70 -28.95 -26.10
CA LYS A 130 -4.87 -30.20 -25.33
C LYS A 130 -6.04 -30.07 -24.36
N LYS A 131 -7.09 -30.87 -24.60
CA LYS A 131 -8.16 -31.14 -23.64
C LYS A 131 -7.55 -31.79 -22.40
N VAL A 132 -7.43 -31.02 -21.31
CA VAL A 132 -7.07 -31.54 -20.00
C VAL A 132 -8.30 -32.26 -19.43
N LYS A 133 -8.17 -33.56 -19.22
CA LYS A 133 -9.14 -34.36 -18.46
C LYS A 133 -9.23 -33.78 -17.05
N GLN A 134 -10.42 -33.36 -16.63
CA GLN A 134 -10.68 -32.96 -15.25
C GLN A 134 -10.43 -34.15 -14.29
N PRO A 135 -9.54 -34.02 -13.30
CA PRO A 135 -9.50 -34.95 -12.19
C PRO A 135 -10.50 -34.52 -11.10
N LYS A 136 -10.87 -35.51 -10.30
CA LYS A 136 -11.99 -35.53 -9.36
C LYS A 136 -11.71 -34.65 -8.13
N LYS A 137 -12.79 -34.03 -7.62
CA LYS A 137 -13.09 -33.66 -6.22
C LYS A 137 -11.91 -33.61 -5.23
N SER A 138 -11.46 -32.40 -4.83
CA SER A 138 -11.12 -31.99 -3.43
C SER A 138 -10.32 -30.68 -3.24
N SER A 139 -10.13 -29.81 -4.24
CA SER A 139 -9.32 -28.57 -4.07
C SER A 139 -9.92 -27.51 -3.14
N LEU A 140 -11.25 -27.48 -2.98
CA LEU A 140 -11.95 -26.50 -2.14
C LEU A 140 -11.65 -26.69 -0.64
N GLY A 141 -11.45 -27.94 -0.20
CA GLY A 141 -11.14 -28.26 1.20
C GLY A 141 -9.77 -27.74 1.63
N THR A 142 -8.78 -27.78 0.72
CA THR A 142 -7.45 -27.22 0.97
C THR A 142 -7.49 -25.70 1.09
N VAL A 143 -8.23 -25.02 0.19
CA VAL A 143 -8.39 -23.56 0.23
C VAL A 143 -9.14 -23.11 1.49
N ALA A 144 -10.23 -23.80 1.86
CA ALA A 144 -10.96 -23.53 3.08
C ALA A 144 -10.09 -23.71 4.33
N LYS A 145 -9.24 -24.74 4.36
CA LYS A 145 -8.30 -24.98 5.46
C LYS A 145 -7.25 -23.87 5.56
N THR A 146 -6.63 -23.47 4.44
CA THR A 146 -5.66 -22.37 4.44
C THR A 146 -6.26 -21.04 4.89
N MET A 147 -7.53 -20.79 4.57
CA MET A 147 -8.24 -19.60 5.03
C MET A 147 -8.53 -19.67 6.53
N GLY A 148 -8.95 -20.83 7.04
CA GLY A 148 -9.15 -21.05 8.49
C GLY A 148 -7.87 -20.86 9.29
N ASP A 149 -6.75 -21.39 8.81
CA ASP A 149 -5.43 -21.22 9.44
C ASP A 149 -5.00 -19.74 9.41
N GLY A 150 -5.22 -19.04 8.30
CA GLY A 150 -4.93 -17.61 8.17
C GLY A 150 -5.79 -16.73 9.09
N MET A 151 -7.09 -17.01 9.20
CA MET A 151 -7.98 -16.30 10.12
C MET A 151 -7.56 -16.49 11.57
N LYS A 152 -7.18 -17.71 11.96
CA LYS A 152 -6.65 -18.01 13.30
C LYS A 152 -5.37 -17.23 13.58
N GLN A 153 -4.43 -17.23 12.63
CA GLN A 153 -3.18 -16.48 12.75
C GLN A 153 -3.41 -14.97 12.92
N MET A 154 -4.39 -14.40 12.21
CA MET A 154 -4.77 -13.01 12.38
C MET A 154 -5.32 -12.74 13.79
N CYS A 155 -6.25 -13.57 14.28
CA CYS A 155 -6.78 -13.44 15.64
C CYS A 155 -5.67 -13.47 16.71
N GLU A 156 -4.76 -14.44 16.63
CA GLU A 156 -3.62 -14.52 17.55
C GLU A 156 -2.66 -13.33 17.42
N ALA A 157 -2.52 -12.76 16.23
CA ALA A 157 -1.73 -11.56 16.01
C ALA A 157 -2.36 -10.31 16.64
N TYR A 158 -3.69 -10.19 16.57
CA TYR A 158 -4.41 -9.11 17.25
C TYR A 158 -4.30 -9.22 18.76
N GLU A 159 -4.54 -10.42 19.32
CA GLU A 159 -4.45 -10.65 20.77
C GLU A 159 -3.06 -10.27 21.31
N ARG A 160 -1.98 -10.71 20.64
CA ARG A 160 -0.61 -10.30 20.98
C ARG A 160 -0.38 -8.79 20.87
N ALA A 161 -0.99 -8.13 19.90
CA ALA A 161 -0.84 -6.69 19.73
C ALA A 161 -1.58 -5.91 20.84
N GLU A 162 -2.75 -6.38 21.25
CA GLU A 162 -3.49 -5.82 22.37
C GLU A 162 -2.77 -6.03 23.70
N ASP A 163 -2.26 -7.23 23.95
CA ASP A 163 -1.45 -7.54 25.15
C ASP A 163 -0.22 -6.65 25.24
N LYS A 164 0.46 -6.43 24.11
CA LYS A 164 1.62 -5.54 24.08
C LYS A 164 1.23 -4.09 24.40
N LYS A 165 0.11 -3.62 23.86
CA LYS A 165 -0.41 -2.28 24.11
C LYS A 165 -0.77 -2.09 25.59
N THR A 166 -1.47 -3.04 26.19
CA THR A 166 -1.87 -2.98 27.61
C THR A 166 -0.65 -3.06 28.51
N SER A 167 0.30 -3.94 28.21
CA SER A 167 1.57 -4.08 28.94
C SER A 167 2.39 -2.79 28.93
N THR A 168 2.57 -2.15 27.76
CA THR A 168 3.29 -0.86 27.67
C THR A 168 2.58 0.25 28.44
N LEU A 169 1.25 0.30 28.39
CA LEU A 169 0.47 1.30 29.12
C LEU A 169 0.62 1.12 30.64
N GLN A 170 0.60 -0.12 31.11
CA GLN A 170 0.82 -0.46 32.52
C GLN A 170 2.24 -0.09 33.00
N GLU A 171 3.26 -0.33 32.17
CA GLU A 171 4.64 0.04 32.49
C GLU A 171 4.81 1.56 32.63
N LEU A 172 4.23 2.33 31.69
CA LEU A 172 4.24 3.80 31.75
C LEU A 172 3.51 4.33 32.99
N GLU A 173 2.37 3.75 33.34
CA GLU A 173 1.65 4.12 34.56
C GLU A 173 2.45 3.78 35.82
N SER A 174 3.12 2.63 35.85
CA SER A 174 4.01 2.24 36.95
C SER A 174 5.17 3.21 37.10
N ALA A 175 5.78 3.64 35.98
CA ALA A 175 6.84 4.64 35.98
C ALA A 175 6.35 6.02 36.45
N ARG A 176 5.14 6.43 36.05
CA ARG A 176 4.50 7.67 36.53
C ARG A 176 4.30 7.61 38.04
N MET A 177 3.73 6.53 38.55
CA MET A 177 3.50 6.32 39.98
C MET A 177 4.81 6.33 40.78
N LEU A 178 5.85 5.65 40.29
CA LEU A 178 7.17 5.62 40.93
C LEU A 178 7.80 7.01 40.98
N HIS A 179 7.64 7.81 39.93
CA HIS A 179 8.14 9.17 39.89
C HIS A 179 7.43 10.07 40.91
N GLU A 180 6.10 9.98 40.99
CA GLU A 180 5.29 10.70 41.97
C GLU A 180 5.65 10.29 43.41
N GLU A 181 5.84 8.99 43.67
CA GLU A 181 6.29 8.48 44.97
C GLU A 181 7.68 9.06 45.34
N ARG A 182 8.62 9.09 44.39
CA ARG A 182 9.95 9.66 44.62
C ARG A 182 9.88 11.15 44.98
N LEU A 183 9.02 11.92 44.32
CA LEU A 183 8.82 13.33 44.64
C LEU A 183 8.18 13.53 46.02
N ALA A 184 7.24 12.68 46.41
CA ALA A 184 6.62 12.70 47.73
C ALA A 184 7.65 12.46 48.84
N ARG A 185 8.53 11.46 48.67
CA ARG A 185 9.63 11.19 49.62
C ARG A 185 10.58 12.37 49.78
N ILE A 186 10.98 13.01 48.67
CA ILE A 186 11.86 14.19 48.73
C ILE A 186 11.17 15.32 49.51
N ARG A 187 9.89 15.57 49.24
CA ARG A 187 9.12 16.60 49.95
C ARG A 187 9.02 16.31 51.44
N GLU A 188 8.71 15.07 51.83
CA GLU A 188 8.63 14.65 53.23
C GLU A 188 9.97 14.79 53.95
N GLU A 189 11.07 14.41 53.31
CA GLU A 189 12.42 14.62 53.85
C GLU A 189 12.74 16.11 54.04
N GLU A 190 12.38 16.96 53.08
CA GLU A 190 12.57 18.40 53.20
C GLU A 190 11.75 18.98 54.35
N GLU A 191 10.50 18.57 54.50
CA GLU A 191 9.62 19.02 55.58
C GLU A 191 10.16 18.56 56.95
N THR A 192 10.64 17.33 57.04
CA THR A 192 11.31 16.79 58.24
C THR A 192 12.57 17.58 58.57
N LYS A 193 13.41 17.90 57.58
CA LYS A 193 14.62 18.72 57.79
C LYS A 193 14.27 20.13 58.26
N ARG A 194 13.24 20.77 57.67
CA ARG A 194 12.76 22.08 58.09
C ARG A 194 12.26 22.05 59.54
N HIS A 195 11.48 21.03 59.89
CA HIS A 195 11.00 20.84 61.26
C HIS A 195 12.16 20.65 62.25
N GLN A 196 13.15 19.83 61.89
CA GLN A 196 14.33 19.61 62.73
C GLN A 196 15.14 20.89 62.95
N ILE A 197 15.36 21.68 61.89
CA ILE A 197 16.04 22.98 61.98
C ILE A 197 15.27 23.92 62.90
N PHE A 198 13.94 23.98 62.76
CA PHE A 198 13.09 24.82 63.62
C PHE A 198 13.23 24.42 65.10
N LEU A 199 13.21 23.13 65.41
CA LEU A 199 13.41 22.63 66.78
C LEU A 199 14.79 22.98 67.34
N GLU A 200 15.85 22.85 66.54
CA GLU A 200 17.21 23.26 66.95
C GLU A 200 17.29 24.76 67.26
N ILE A 201 16.70 25.61 66.40
CA ILE A 201 16.64 27.06 66.64
C ILE A 201 15.89 27.36 67.94
N ALA A 202 14.74 26.73 68.19
CA ALA A 202 13.97 26.92 69.40
C ALA A 202 14.76 26.55 70.67
N LYS A 203 15.50 25.44 70.65
CA LYS A 203 16.38 25.04 71.76
C LYS A 203 17.49 26.07 72.02
N LEU A 204 18.12 26.57 70.96
CA LEU A 204 19.18 27.58 71.07
C LEU A 204 18.66 28.89 71.67
N ILE A 205 17.45 29.31 71.27
CA ILE A 205 16.79 30.50 71.84
C ILE A 205 16.50 30.30 73.33
N SER A 206 15.95 29.14 73.73
CA SER A 206 15.69 28.83 75.14
C SER A 206 16.96 28.88 75.98
N LYS A 207 18.04 28.25 75.51
CA LYS A 207 19.32 28.21 76.23
C LYS A 207 19.96 29.59 76.41
N LYS A 208 19.74 30.51 75.47
CA LYS A 208 20.21 31.90 75.56
C LYS A 208 19.37 32.76 76.51
N SER A 209 18.12 32.40 76.76
CA SER A 209 17.24 33.13 77.68
C SER A 209 17.52 32.84 79.16
N ASP A 210 18.17 31.71 79.47
CA ASP A 210 18.48 31.27 80.84
C ASP A 210 19.87 31.74 81.34
N GLN A 211 20.58 32.54 80.54
CA GLN A 211 21.97 32.98 80.77
C GLN A 211 22.03 34.51 80.93
#